data_AF-Q2JPB7-F1
#
_entry.id   AF-Q2JPB7-F1
#
_cell.length_a   1.000
_cell.length_b   1.000
_cell.length_c   1.000
_cell.angle_alpha   90.00
_cell.angle_beta   90.00
_cell.angle_gamma   90.00
#
_symmetry.space_group_name_H-M   'P 1'
#
loop_
_entity.id
_entity.type
_entity.pdbx_description
1 polymer ?
#
loop_
_entity_poly.entity_id
_entity_poly.type
_entity_poly.pdbx_seq_one_letter_code
_entity_poly.pdbx_strand_id
1 'polypeptide(L)'
;MVYTFEIIGIAPALQFFHQQQKLAQRPCGVEYLGTSSCTLDALLGSVEEVPARRGWDLDQLVDAVIRFWCSNPDLVSMWRSRFRDAGRDALLVSRVGHIQSLRQEFEWLLKQ
;
A
#
# COMPACT_ATOMS: atom_id res chain seq x y z
N MET A 1 14.93 -3.37 8.30
CA MET A 1 14.19 -3.18 7.03
C MET A 1 13.81 -1.73 6.89
N VAL A 2 13.94 -1.17 5.69
CA VAL A 2 13.72 0.26 5.40
C VAL A 2 12.27 0.55 5.01
N TYR A 3 11.62 -0.41 4.34
CA TYR A 3 10.21 -0.32 3.93
C TYR A 3 9.35 -1.44 4.52
N THR A 4 8.06 -1.14 4.71
CA THR A 4 7.01 -2.11 5.04
C THR A 4 5.94 -2.08 3.96
N PHE A 5 5.37 -3.24 3.64
CA PHE A 5 4.26 -3.39 2.70
C PHE A 5 3.17 -4.25 3.34
N GLU A 6 1.91 -3.80 3.25
CA GLU A 6 0.76 -4.50 3.82
C GLU A 6 -0.47 -4.34 2.93
N ILE A 7 -1.28 -5.40 2.82
CA ILE A 7 -2.65 -5.30 2.31
C ILE A 7 -3.56 -4.91 3.48
N ILE A 8 -4.24 -3.77 3.37
CA ILE A 8 -5.01 -3.17 4.46
C ILE A 8 -6.52 -3.30 4.28
N GLY A 9 -7.00 -3.52 3.05
CA GLY A 9 -8.43 -3.43 2.81
C GLY A 9 -8.85 -3.61 1.37
N ILE A 10 -10.15 -3.48 1.17
CA ILE A 10 -10.80 -3.36 -0.13
C ILE A 10 -11.68 -2.12 -0.06
N ALA A 11 -11.63 -1.28 -1.08
CA ALA A 11 -12.44 -0.07 -1.16
C ALA A 11 -12.95 0.15 -2.59
N PRO A 12 -14.16 0.73 -2.77
CA PRO A 12 -14.60 1.22 -4.07
C PRO A 12 -13.59 2.22 -4.64
N ALA A 13 -13.33 2.15 -5.95
CA ALA A 13 -12.34 2.98 -6.63
C ALA A 13 -12.55 4.49 -6.39
N LEU A 14 -13.80 4.95 -6.45
CA LEU A 14 -14.14 6.36 -6.22
C LEU A 14 -13.85 6.80 -4.78
N GLN A 15 -14.12 5.94 -3.79
CA GLN A 15 -13.83 6.22 -2.39
C GLN A 15 -12.32 6.28 -2.16
N PHE A 16 -11.57 5.34 -2.72
CA PHE A 16 -10.11 5.32 -2.66
C PHE A 16 -9.51 6.59 -3.28
N PHE A 17 -9.99 7.01 -4.44
CA PHE A 17 -9.56 8.24 -5.11
C PHE A 17 -9.79 9.49 -4.25
N HIS A 18 -10.98 9.65 -3.68
CA HIS A 18 -11.26 10.77 -2.76
C HIS A 18 -10.34 10.75 -1.54
N GLN A 19 -10.00 9.58 -1.02
CA GLN A 19 -9.08 9.45 0.11
C GLN A 19 -7.65 9.84 -0.29
N GLN A 20 -7.18 9.43 -1.46
CA GLN A 20 -5.87 9.84 -1.99
C GLN A 20 -5.78 11.37 -2.14
N GLN A 21 -6.83 12.04 -2.64
CA GLN A 21 -6.84 13.49 -2.75
C GLN A 21 -6.73 14.20 -1.39
N LYS A 22 -7.38 13.68 -0.35
CA LYS A 22 -7.26 14.22 1.01
C LYS A 22 -5.86 14.01 1.59
N LEU A 23 -5.27 12.85 1.33
CA LEU A 23 -3.92 12.54 1.80
C LEU A 23 -2.84 13.34 1.07
N ALA A 24 -3.03 13.68 -0.20
CA ALA A 24 -2.11 14.56 -0.94
C ALA A 24 -1.96 15.96 -0.31
N GLN A 25 -2.92 16.39 0.52
CA GLN A 25 -2.86 17.66 1.24
C GLN A 25 -2.07 17.59 2.56
N ARG A 26 -1.57 16.41 2.94
CA ARG A 26 -0.83 16.20 4.19
C ARG A 26 0.49 15.49 3.93
N PRO A 27 1.60 15.90 4.58
CA PRO A 27 2.81 15.10 4.59
C PRO A 27 2.51 13.78 5.30
N CYS A 28 2.52 12.68 4.54
CA CYS A 28 2.25 11.34 5.05
C CYS A 28 3.44 10.43 4.70
N GLY A 29 3.98 9.71 5.67
CA GLY A 29 5.14 8.81 5.51
C GLY A 29 4.83 7.51 4.78
N VAL A 30 3.59 7.36 4.31
CA VAL A 30 3.10 6.17 3.61
C VAL A 30 2.47 6.55 2.26
N GLU A 31 2.54 5.60 1.34
CA GLU A 31 1.83 5.64 0.07
C GLU A 31 0.77 4.53 0.07
N TYR A 32 -0.46 4.89 -0.29
CA TYR A 32 -1.55 3.94 -0.43
C TYR A 32 -1.73 3.61 -1.91
N LEU A 33 -1.79 2.32 -2.22
CA LEU A 33 -1.80 1.78 -3.57
C LEU A 33 -3.07 0.96 -3.78
N GLY A 34 -3.75 1.21 -4.90
CA GLY A 34 -4.95 0.49 -5.29
C GLY A 34 -4.64 -0.44 -6.46
N THR A 35 -5.04 -1.71 -6.35
CA THR A 35 -4.87 -2.69 -7.43
C THR A 35 -6.20 -3.33 -7.79
N SER A 36 -6.42 -3.57 -9.08
CA SER A 36 -7.65 -4.20 -9.61
C SER A 36 -7.60 -5.73 -9.55
N SER A 37 -6.51 -6.33 -9.08
CA SER A 37 -6.41 -7.76 -8.85
C SER A 37 -5.53 -8.07 -7.65
N CYS A 38 -5.86 -9.15 -6.92
CA CYS A 38 -5.04 -9.66 -5.83
C CYS A 38 -4.00 -10.65 -6.38
N THR A 39 -3.01 -10.15 -7.12
CA THR A 39 -1.90 -10.92 -7.69
C THR A 39 -0.58 -10.25 -7.35
N LEU A 40 0.50 -11.03 -7.29
CA LEU A 40 1.83 -10.47 -7.02
C LEU A 40 2.20 -9.45 -8.10
N ASP A 41 1.97 -9.76 -9.37
CA ASP A 41 2.28 -8.86 -10.50
C ASP A 41 1.53 -7.53 -10.40
N ALA A 42 0.25 -7.54 -10.02
CA ALA A 42 -0.49 -6.29 -9.83
C ALA A 42 0.03 -5.47 -8.65
N LEU A 43 0.43 -6.11 -7.55
CA LEU A 43 1.05 -5.41 -6.42
C LEU A 43 2.41 -4.81 -6.81
N LEU A 44 3.23 -5.56 -7.54
CA LEU A 44 4.52 -5.08 -8.07
C LEU A 44 4.34 -3.90 -9.02
N GLY A 45 3.44 -4.00 -9.99
CA GLY A 45 3.13 -2.89 -10.90
C GLY A 45 2.64 -1.64 -10.17
N SER A 46 1.94 -1.80 -9.04
CA SER A 46 1.48 -0.65 -8.25
C SER A 46 2.61 0.11 -7.53
N VAL A 47 3.72 -0.54 -7.19
CA VAL A 47 4.84 0.11 -6.50
C VAL A 47 5.83 0.79 -7.46
N GLU A 48 5.80 0.46 -8.75
CA GLU A 48 6.70 1.03 -9.76
C GLU A 48 6.58 2.55 -9.91
N GLU A 49 5.39 3.11 -9.66
CA GLU A 49 5.14 4.55 -9.73
C GLU A 49 5.48 5.31 -8.42
N VAL A 50 5.85 4.60 -7.35
CA VAL A 50 6.13 5.20 -6.03
C VAL A 50 7.46 5.95 -5.99
N PRO A 51 8.59 5.42 -6.54
CA PRO A 51 9.85 6.14 -6.64
C PRO A 51 9.72 7.52 -7.28
N ALA A 52 8.97 7.64 -8.37
CA ALA A 52 8.77 8.91 -9.07
C ALA A 52 8.06 9.96 -8.20
N ARG A 53 7.18 9.54 -7.29
CA ARG A 53 6.41 10.42 -6.40
C ARG A 53 7.16 10.78 -5.12
N ARG A 54 8.00 9.87 -4.61
CA ARG A 54 8.56 9.97 -3.24
C ARG A 54 10.09 9.94 -3.18
N GLY A 55 10.78 9.67 -4.28
CA GLY A 55 12.23 9.47 -4.30
C GLY A 55 12.69 8.22 -3.55
N TRP A 56 11.82 7.20 -3.46
CA TRP A 56 12.11 5.94 -2.77
C TRP A 56 12.84 4.93 -3.67
N ASP A 57 13.52 3.98 -3.05
CA ASP A 57 14.28 2.93 -3.73
C ASP A 57 13.34 1.83 -4.23
N LEU A 58 13.24 1.66 -5.56
CA LEU A 58 12.35 0.69 -6.19
C LEU A 58 12.71 -0.76 -5.81
N ASP A 59 13.99 -1.10 -5.81
CA ASP A 59 14.44 -2.47 -5.56
C ASP A 59 14.04 -2.89 -4.14
N GLN A 60 14.21 -1.99 -3.17
CA GLN A 60 13.79 -2.26 -1.79
C GLN A 60 12.27 -2.30 -1.60
N LEU A 61 11.50 -1.53 -2.39
CA LEU A 61 10.03 -1.60 -2.39
C LEU A 61 9.55 -2.94 -2.94
N VAL A 62 10.09 -3.37 -4.09
CA VAL A 62 9.79 -4.67 -4.71
C VAL A 62 10.10 -5.82 -3.74
N ASP A 63 11.27 -5.78 -3.12
CA ASP A 63 11.71 -6.76 -2.13
C ASP A 63 10.79 -6.77 -0.89
N ALA A 64 10.26 -5.62 -0.46
CA ALA A 64 9.23 -5.57 0.60
C ALA A 64 7.91 -6.24 0.18
N VAL A 65 7.44 -6.03 -1.05
CA VAL A 65 6.23 -6.67 -1.59
C VAL A 65 6.40 -8.19 -1.68
N ILE A 66 7.51 -8.66 -2.27
CA ILE A 66 7.79 -10.09 -2.43
C ILE A 66 7.86 -10.78 -1.07
N ARG A 67 8.56 -10.19 -0.10
CA ARG A 67 8.65 -10.75 1.25
C ARG A 67 7.31 -10.82 1.94
N PHE A 68 6.50 -9.76 1.87
CA PHE A 68 5.15 -9.80 2.41
C PHE A 68 4.34 -10.92 1.79
N TRP A 69 4.38 -11.06 0.46
CA TRP A 69 3.64 -12.08 -0.27
C TRP A 69 4.05 -13.49 0.14
N CYS A 70 5.36 -13.78 0.17
CA CYS A 70 5.90 -15.10 0.54
C CYS A 70 5.69 -15.43 2.01
N SER A 71 5.74 -14.44 2.91
CA SER A 71 5.65 -14.67 4.36
C SER A 71 4.21 -14.78 4.86
N ASN A 72 3.22 -14.34 4.08
CA ASN A 72 1.82 -14.24 4.53
C ASN A 72 0.83 -14.92 3.56
N PRO A 73 1.03 -16.21 3.20
CA PRO A 73 0.19 -16.88 2.20
C PRO A 73 -1.29 -16.95 2.61
N ASP A 74 -1.59 -17.19 3.88
CA ASP A 74 -2.97 -17.28 4.40
C ASP A 74 -3.69 -15.92 4.32
N LEU A 75 -2.99 -14.85 4.68
CA LEU A 75 -3.52 -13.49 4.62
C LEU A 75 -3.76 -13.05 3.18
N VAL A 76 -2.85 -13.37 2.26
CA VAL A 76 -3.03 -13.14 0.82
C VAL A 76 -4.23 -13.93 0.30
N SER A 77 -4.39 -15.20 0.71
CA SER A 77 -5.52 -16.03 0.30
C SER A 77 -6.85 -15.49 0.82
N MET A 78 -6.89 -15.04 2.08
CA MET A 78 -8.04 -14.38 2.68
C MET A 78 -8.44 -13.12 1.89
N TRP A 79 -7.49 -12.24 1.60
CA TRP A 79 -7.77 -11.02 0.82
C TRP A 79 -8.19 -11.32 -0.61
N ARG A 80 -7.57 -12.31 -1.25
CA ARG A 80 -7.99 -12.77 -2.57
C ARG A 80 -9.43 -13.27 -2.56
N SER A 81 -9.85 -13.97 -1.51
CA SER A 81 -11.24 -14.41 -1.37
C SER A 81 -12.19 -13.22 -1.21
N ARG A 82 -11.91 -12.33 -0.26
CA ARG A 82 -12.75 -11.14 -0.02
C ARG A 82 -12.83 -10.23 -1.25
N PHE A 83 -11.74 -10.13 -2.02
CA PHE A 83 -11.70 -9.29 -3.20
C PHE A 83 -12.59 -9.82 -4.33
N ARG A 84 -12.71 -11.15 -4.48
CA ARG A 84 -13.66 -11.75 -5.43
C ARG A 84 -15.12 -11.37 -5.13
N ASP A 85 -15.44 -11.20 -3.85
CA ASP A 85 -16.80 -10.90 -3.41
C ASP A 85 -17.13 -9.38 -3.45
N ALA A 86 -16.12 -8.51 -3.63
CA ALA A 86 -16.25 -7.06 -3.48
C ALA A 86 -16.81 -6.30 -4.70
N GLY A 87 -17.04 -7.00 -5.83
CA GLY A 87 -17.59 -6.41 -7.05
C GLY A 87 -16.53 -5.83 -8.01
N ARG A 88 -16.96 -5.33 -9.17
CA ARG A 88 -16.08 -4.94 -10.29
C ARG A 88 -15.32 -3.63 -10.08
N ASP A 89 -15.88 -2.70 -9.31
CA ASP A 89 -15.29 -1.38 -9.08
C ASP A 89 -14.48 -1.31 -7.78
N ALA A 90 -14.20 -2.47 -7.16
CA ALA A 90 -13.41 -2.57 -5.96
C ALA A 90 -11.90 -2.57 -6.30
N LEU A 91 -11.13 -1.91 -5.45
CA LEU A 91 -9.68 -1.95 -5.45
C LEU A 91 -9.20 -2.67 -4.19
N LEU A 92 -8.24 -3.57 -4.36
CA LEU A 92 -7.45 -4.07 -3.26
C LEU A 92 -6.50 -2.96 -2.84
N VAL A 93 -6.66 -2.51 -1.60
CA VAL A 93 -5.87 -1.41 -1.04
C VAL A 93 -4.71 -1.99 -0.27
N SER A 94 -3.52 -1.56 -0.66
CA SER A 94 -2.27 -1.83 0.03
C SER A 94 -1.60 -0.53 0.45
N ARG A 95 -0.67 -0.64 1.37
CA ARG A 95 0.11 0.47 1.90
C ARG A 95 1.56 0.10 1.87
N VAL A 96 2.38 1.03 1.41
CA VAL A 96 3.83 0.96 1.54
C VAL A 96 4.33 2.14 2.35
N GLY A 97 5.20 1.88 3.31
CA GLY A 97 5.68 2.88 4.25
C GLY A 97 7.19 2.81 4.42
N HIS A 98 7.83 3.98 4.45
CA HIS A 98 9.23 4.09 4.86
C HIS A 98 9.31 4.16 6.39
N ILE A 99 10.04 3.24 7.01
CA ILE A 99 10.00 3.05 8.47
C ILE A 99 10.47 4.29 9.24
N GLN A 100 11.45 5.03 8.69
CA GLN A 100 11.93 6.25 9.34
C GLN A 100 10.93 7.40 9.19
N SER A 101 10.26 7.49 8.04
CA SER A 101 9.23 8.51 7.80
C SER A 101 8.02 8.28 8.68
N LEU A 102 7.62 7.01 8.86
CA LEU A 102 6.61 6.60 9.83
C LEU A 102 7.01 6.99 11.25
N ARG A 103 8.26 6.72 11.66
CA ARG A 103 8.72 7.09 13.00
C ARG A 103 8.67 8.60 13.23
N GLN A 104 9.11 9.40 12.26
CA GLN A 104 9.04 10.87 12.33
C GLN A 104 7.59 11.38 12.42
N GLU A 105 6.67 10.78 11.66
CA GLU A 105 5.24 11.10 11.72
C GLU A 105 4.65 10.78 13.10
N PHE A 106 4.96 9.61 13.66
CA PHE A 106 4.55 9.25 15.02
C PHE A 106 5.14 10.18 16.08
N GLU A 107 6.43 10.52 15.98
CA GLU A 107 7.09 11.46 16.89
C GLU A 107 6.47 12.86 16.82
N TRP A 108 6.03 13.30 15.65
CA TRP A 108 5.31 14.57 15.48
C TRP A 108 3.92 14.52 16.13
N LEU A 109 3.15 13.44 15.89
CA LEU A 109 1.81 13.27 16.47
C LEU A 109 1.83 13.20 18.01
N LEU A 110 2.85 12.58 18.60
CA LEU A 110 3.00 12.48 20.06
C LEU A 110 3.42 13.79 20.74
N LYS A 111 3.91 14.77 19.97
CA LYS A 111 4.32 16.09 20.46
C LYS A 111 3.24 17.16 20.26
N GLN A 112 2.06 16.77 19.74
CA GLN A 112 0.85 17.61 19.71
C GLN A 112 0.08 17.49 21.03
#